data_AF-A0A239F6P7-F1
#
_entry.id   AF-A0A239F6P7-F1
#
_cell.length_a   1.000
_cell.length_b   1.000
_cell.length_c   1.000
_cell.angle_alpha   90.00
_cell.angle_beta   90.00
_cell.angle_gamma   90.00
#
_symmetry.space_group_name_H-M   'P 1'
#
loop_
_entity.id
_entity.type
_entity.pdbx_description
1 polymer ?
#
loop_
_entity_poly.entity_id
_entity_poly.type
_entity_poly.pdbx_seq_one_letter_code
_entity_poly.pdbx_strand_id
1 'polypeptide(L)'
;MPIARRLELIQYTKQKNCFIVEDDYDSEYRYEGYPIPSIQGLAPENVIYVGTFSKILSPALRIGYLILPEKLVDSCRKEKHISDLHTETLTQLALERFIEEGQLLKHIRNVLANMQSVKISI
;
A
#
# COMPACT_ATOMS: atom_id res chain seq x y z
N MET A 1 4.52 14.78 3.68
CA MET A 1 4.73 15.64 2.50
C MET A 1 3.50 16.53 2.30
N PRO A 2 3.67 17.87 2.17
CA PRO A 2 2.55 18.79 1.95
C PRO A 2 1.82 18.54 0.63
N ILE A 3 0.54 18.93 0.55
CA ILE A 3 -0.30 18.75 -0.65
C ILE A 3 0.27 19.48 -1.88
N ALA A 4 0.81 20.70 -1.72
CA ALA A 4 1.39 21.47 -2.82
C ALA A 4 2.51 20.69 -3.53
N ARG A 5 3.40 20.07 -2.75
CA ARG A 5 4.48 19.25 -3.30
C ARG A 5 3.99 18.01 -4.04
N ARG A 6 2.89 17.39 -3.57
CA ARG A 6 2.24 16.26 -4.26
C ARG A 6 1.74 16.68 -5.64
N LEU A 7 1.07 17.82 -5.72
CA LEU A 7 0.56 18.37 -6.99
C LEU A 7 1.70 18.71 -7.96
N GLU A 8 2.81 19.27 -7.48
CA GLU A 8 4.00 19.51 -8.31
C GLU A 8 4.57 18.22 -8.92
N LEU A 9 4.66 17.15 -8.13
CA LEU A 9 5.13 15.85 -8.61
C LEU A 9 4.17 15.27 -9.66
N ILE A 10 2.87 15.35 -9.43
CA ILE A 10 1.84 14.93 -10.42
C ILE A 10 1.94 15.76 -11.70
N GLN A 11 2.27 17.05 -11.60
CA GLN A 11 2.46 17.87 -12.80
C GLN A 11 3.74 17.47 -13.54
N TYR A 12 4.80 17.15 -12.81
CA TYR A 12 6.06 16.67 -13.38
C TYR A 12 5.88 15.37 -14.16
N THR A 13 5.10 14.40 -13.65
CA THR A 13 4.82 13.14 -14.37
C THR A 13 4.17 13.38 -15.72
N LYS A 14 3.23 14.34 -15.80
CA LYS A 14 2.56 14.72 -17.04
C LYS A 14 3.54 15.36 -18.04
N GLN A 15 4.43 16.22 -17.56
CA GLN A 15 5.42 16.92 -18.41
C GLN A 15 6.52 15.99 -18.93
N LYS A 16 6.92 15.00 -18.13
CA LYS A 16 8.04 14.09 -18.44
C LYS A 16 7.60 12.72 -18.94
N ASN A 17 6.29 12.47 -19.02
CA ASN A 17 5.71 11.18 -19.36
C ASN A 17 6.33 10.04 -18.52
N CYS A 18 6.36 10.22 -17.20
CA CYS A 18 6.87 9.24 -16.25
C CYS A 18 5.82 8.91 -15.19
N PHE A 19 6.14 7.97 -14.29
CA PHE A 19 5.30 7.59 -13.16
C PHE A 19 5.99 7.94 -11.85
N ILE A 20 5.20 8.19 -10.81
CA ILE A 20 5.66 8.22 -9.42
C ILE A 20 5.55 6.80 -8.86
N VAL A 21 6.56 6.35 -8.14
CA VAL A 21 6.45 5.17 -7.28
C VAL A 21 6.18 5.64 -5.87
N GLU A 22 5.00 5.33 -5.34
CA GLU A 22 4.59 5.65 -3.97
C GLU A 22 4.67 4.38 -3.12
N ASP A 23 5.70 4.28 -2.30
CA ASP A 23 5.86 3.21 -1.29
C ASP A 23 5.34 3.74 0.05
N ASP A 24 4.02 3.67 0.26
CA ASP A 24 3.36 4.21 1.47
C ASP A 24 3.29 3.14 2.55
N TYR A 25 4.45 2.93 3.17
CA TYR A 25 4.74 1.91 4.18
C TYR A 25 4.00 2.09 5.53
N ASP A 26 3.43 3.28 5.84
CA ASP A 26 2.86 3.61 7.16
C ASP A 26 1.47 4.25 7.11
N SER A 27 0.76 4.17 5.97
CA SER A 27 -0.52 4.86 5.79
C SER A 27 -1.60 4.43 6.80
N GLU A 28 -1.57 3.16 7.21
CA GLU A 28 -2.52 2.52 8.10
C GLU A 28 -2.30 2.84 9.59
N TYR A 29 -1.18 3.50 9.93
CA TYR A 29 -0.76 3.82 11.29
C TYR A 29 -0.71 5.34 11.57
N ARG A 30 -1.43 6.19 10.83
CA ARG A 30 -1.39 7.64 11.11
C ARG A 30 -2.28 8.02 12.30
N TYR A 31 -1.64 8.50 13.37
CA TYR A 31 -2.25 8.77 14.68
C TYR A 31 -2.81 10.19 14.88
N GLU A 32 -2.33 11.22 14.15
CA GLU A 32 -2.73 12.62 14.37
C GLU A 32 -2.82 13.43 13.06
N GLY A 33 -3.83 14.31 12.99
CA GLY A 33 -4.08 15.22 11.86
C GLY A 33 -5.12 14.72 10.84
N TYR A 34 -5.61 15.63 9.99
CA TYR A 34 -6.45 15.25 8.86
C TYR A 34 -5.64 14.38 7.89
N PRO A 35 -6.20 13.24 7.42
CA PRO A 35 -5.50 12.38 6.47
C PRO A 35 -5.24 13.17 5.19
N ILE A 36 -3.97 13.38 4.84
CA ILE A 36 -3.62 13.97 3.55
C ILE A 36 -3.69 12.83 2.52
N PRO A 37 -4.58 12.86 1.52
CA PRO A 37 -4.79 11.76 0.58
C PRO A 37 -3.49 11.32 -0.09
N SER A 38 -3.24 10.01 -0.22
CA SER A 38 -2.09 9.47 -0.95
C SER A 38 -1.99 10.09 -2.35
N ILE A 39 -0.79 10.12 -2.94
CA ILE A 39 -0.64 10.63 -4.31
C ILE A 39 -1.44 9.75 -5.27
N GLN A 40 -1.47 8.44 -5.01
CA GLN A 40 -2.30 7.47 -5.73
C GLN A 40 -3.78 7.85 -5.70
N GLY A 41 -4.32 8.30 -4.56
CA GLY A 41 -5.70 8.76 -4.46
C GLY A 41 -5.98 10.06 -5.23
N LEU A 42 -4.95 10.86 -5.51
CA LEU A 42 -5.06 12.12 -6.27
C LEU A 42 -4.88 11.94 -7.78
N ALA A 43 -4.04 10.99 -8.19
CA ALA A 43 -3.67 10.77 -9.59
C ALA A 43 -3.36 9.29 -9.89
N PRO A 44 -4.37 8.41 -9.89
CA PRO A 44 -4.16 6.96 -10.04
C PRO A 44 -3.49 6.58 -11.37
N GLU A 45 -3.70 7.35 -12.44
CA GLU A 45 -3.09 7.12 -13.76
C GLU A 45 -1.59 7.43 -13.84
N ASN A 46 -1.04 8.09 -12.82
CA ASN A 46 0.34 8.58 -12.78
C ASN A 46 1.19 7.93 -11.69
N VAL A 47 0.60 7.06 -10.86
CA VAL A 47 1.25 6.54 -9.65
C VAL A 47 1.21 5.02 -9.65
N ILE A 48 2.37 4.42 -9.42
CA ILE A 48 2.54 3.03 -9.05
C ILE A 48 2.61 3.00 -7.52
N TYR A 49 1.57 2.51 -6.87
CA TYR A 49 1.53 2.41 -5.41
C TYR A 49 1.98 1.02 -4.98
N VAL A 50 2.86 0.99 -3.98
CA VAL A 50 3.46 -0.22 -3.42
C VAL A 50 2.96 -0.39 -2.00
N GLY A 51 2.40 -1.56 -1.70
CA GLY A 51 1.92 -1.90 -0.36
C GLY A 51 2.42 -3.27 0.10
N THR A 52 2.37 -3.49 1.42
CA THR A 52 2.76 -4.77 2.03
C THR A 52 1.89 -5.14 3.22
N PHE A 53 1.66 -6.44 3.40
CA PHE A 53 1.02 -6.98 4.61
C PHE A 53 2.01 -7.22 5.76
N SER A 54 3.30 -6.96 5.54
CA SER A 54 4.37 -7.27 6.50
C SER A 54 4.22 -6.53 7.84
N LYS A 55 3.72 -5.29 7.79
CA LYS A 55 3.57 -4.42 8.97
C LYS A 55 2.29 -4.70 9.74
N ILE A 56 1.22 -4.95 9.00
CA ILE A 56 -0.11 -5.14 9.57
C ILE A 56 -0.25 -6.55 10.16
N LEU A 57 0.33 -7.56 9.51
CA LEU A 57 0.14 -8.96 9.88
C LEU A 57 1.44 -9.62 10.34
N SER A 58 2.40 -9.82 9.43
CA SER A 58 3.71 -10.41 9.75
C SER A 58 4.64 -10.34 8.54
N PRO A 59 5.94 -10.02 8.73
CA PRO A 59 6.93 -10.07 7.65
C PRO A 59 7.12 -11.48 7.09
N ALA A 60 6.78 -12.54 7.86
CA ALA A 60 6.88 -13.93 7.41
C ALA A 60 5.93 -14.27 6.25
N LEU A 61 4.85 -13.49 6.05
CA LEU A 61 3.92 -13.72 4.94
C LEU A 61 4.58 -13.49 3.58
N ARG A 62 5.56 -12.57 3.51
CA ARG A 62 6.22 -12.16 2.26
C ARG A 62 5.24 -11.71 1.16
N ILE A 63 4.06 -11.23 1.52
CA ILE A 63 3.05 -10.72 0.57
C ILE A 63 3.10 -9.20 0.49
N GLY A 64 3.28 -8.70 -0.73
CA GLY A 64 3.09 -7.31 -1.13
C GLY A 64 2.10 -7.20 -2.28
N TYR A 65 1.66 -5.99 -2.57
CA TYR A 65 0.76 -5.70 -3.67
C TYR A 65 1.14 -4.39 -4.36
N LEU A 66 0.74 -4.26 -5.62
CA LEU A 66 0.88 -3.05 -6.42
C LEU A 66 -0.50 -2.56 -6.84
N ILE A 67 -0.75 -1.26 -6.75
CA ILE A 67 -1.84 -0.60 -7.46
C ILE A 67 -1.21 0.14 -8.63
N LEU A 68 -1.63 -0.22 -9.84
CA LEU A 68 -1.00 0.18 -11.09
C LEU A 68 -1.98 0.97 -11.96
N PRO A 69 -1.50 1.96 -12.74
CA PRO A 69 -2.24 2.47 -13.89
C PRO A 69 -2.61 1.31 -14.82
N GLU A 70 -3.82 1.32 -15.39
CA GLU A 70 -4.37 0.19 -16.16
C GLU A 70 -3.41 -0.27 -17.28
N LYS A 71 -2.80 0.69 -17.98
CA LYS A 71 -1.82 0.45 -19.06
C LYS A 71 -0.55 -0.30 -18.64
N LEU A 72 -0.25 -0.39 -17.34
CA LEU A 72 0.93 -1.12 -16.82
C LEU A 72 0.59 -2.51 -16.29
N VAL A 73 -0.70 -2.86 -16.14
CA VAL A 73 -1.11 -4.11 -15.50
C VAL A 73 -0.56 -5.33 -16.23
N ASP A 74 -0.72 -5.40 -17.55
CA ASP A 74 -0.30 -6.57 -18.33
C ASP A 74 1.22 -6.69 -18.44
N SER A 75 1.94 -5.58 -18.58
CA SER A 75 3.41 -5.60 -18.60
C SER A 75 3.96 -6.03 -17.24
N CYS A 76 3.47 -5.45 -16.13
CA CYS A 76 3.89 -5.85 -14.80
C CYS A 76 3.55 -7.30 -14.46
N ARG A 77 2.39 -7.82 -14.91
CA ARG A 77 2.04 -9.25 -14.75
C ARG A 77 3.03 -10.17 -15.45
N LYS A 78 3.42 -9.84 -16.69
CA LYS A 78 4.43 -10.59 -17.44
C LYS A 78 5.78 -10.57 -16.73
N GLU A 79 6.26 -9.39 -16.33
CA GLU A 79 7.52 -9.24 -15.60
C GLU A 79 7.52 -9.98 -14.26
N LYS A 80 6.39 -9.94 -13.51
CA LYS A 80 6.24 -10.71 -12.27
C LYS A 80 6.38 -12.21 -12.52
N HIS A 81 5.72 -12.72 -13.56
CA HIS A 81 5.75 -14.14 -13.89
C HIS A 81 7.17 -14.61 -14.24
N ILE A 82 7.94 -13.79 -14.95
CA ILE A 82 9.32 -14.08 -15.32
C ILE A 82 10.25 -14.02 -14.09
N SER A 83 10.05 -13.03 -13.22
CA SER A 83 10.99 -12.75 -12.12
C SER A 83 10.82 -13.66 -10.91
N ASP A 84 9.57 -14.03 -10.58
CA ASP A 84 9.21 -14.60 -9.28
C ASP A 84 8.26 -15.81 -9.41
N LEU A 85 7.83 -16.16 -10.63
CA LEU A 85 6.83 -17.19 -10.95
C LEU A 85 5.47 -16.96 -10.27
N HIS A 86 5.40 -17.13 -8.96
CA HIS A 86 4.25 -16.83 -8.12
C HIS A 86 4.65 -16.53 -6.67
N THR A 87 3.77 -15.81 -5.96
CA THR A 87 3.79 -15.79 -4.50
C THR A 87 3.17 -17.10 -3.96
N GLU A 88 3.50 -17.52 -2.75
CA GLU A 88 3.00 -18.78 -2.16
C GLU A 88 1.46 -18.80 -2.12
N THR A 89 0.86 -19.87 -2.66
CA THR A 89 -0.58 -19.90 -2.95
C THR A 89 -1.43 -20.09 -1.70
N LEU A 90 -1.01 -20.93 -0.74
CA LEU A 90 -1.80 -21.21 0.46
C LEU A 90 -1.95 -19.95 1.32
N THR A 91 -0.86 -19.19 1.50
CA THR A 91 -0.87 -17.92 2.24
C THR A 91 -1.73 -16.88 1.53
N GLN A 92 -1.74 -16.83 0.20
CA GLN A 92 -2.65 -15.96 -0.54
C GLN A 92 -4.11 -16.32 -0.31
N LEU A 93 -4.48 -17.61 -0.40
CA LEU A 93 -5.85 -18.06 -0.14
C LEU A 93 -6.28 -17.84 1.31
N ALA A 94 -5.37 -18.04 2.26
CA ALA A 94 -5.63 -17.75 3.67
C ALA A 94 -5.84 -16.25 3.90
N LEU A 95 -5.02 -15.40 3.28
CA LEU A 95 -5.12 -13.95 3.35
C LEU A 95 -6.42 -13.44 2.69
N GLU A 96 -6.78 -13.98 1.53
CA GLU A 96 -8.04 -13.69 0.84
C GLU A 96 -9.24 -13.91 1.77
N ARG A 97 -9.37 -15.11 2.34
CA ARG A 97 -10.45 -15.43 3.29
C ARG A 97 -10.43 -14.50 4.51
N PHE A 98 -9.25 -14.23 5.06
CA PHE A 98 -9.08 -13.34 6.21
C PHE A 98 -9.55 -11.90 5.92
N ILE A 99 -9.37 -11.43 4.68
CA ILE A 99 -9.86 -10.13 4.22
C ILE A 99 -11.37 -10.17 3.98
N GLU A 100 -11.87 -11.16 3.23
CA GLU A 100 -13.29 -11.30 2.88
C GLU A 100 -14.19 -11.42 4.12
N GLU A 101 -13.73 -12.13 5.15
CA GLU A 101 -14.45 -12.26 6.43
C GLU A 101 -14.36 -11.00 7.31
N GLY A 102 -13.68 -9.94 6.85
CA GLY A 102 -13.51 -8.68 7.56
C GLY A 102 -12.55 -8.75 8.76
N GLN A 103 -11.82 -9.86 8.92
CA GLN A 103 -10.93 -10.08 10.05
C GLN A 103 -9.72 -9.14 10.00
N LEU A 104 -9.24 -8.78 8.80
CA LEU A 104 -8.17 -7.79 8.65
C LEU A 104 -8.55 -6.42 9.25
N LEU A 105 -9.74 -5.92 8.93
CA LEU A 105 -10.22 -4.64 9.47
C LEU A 105 -10.43 -4.69 10.98
N LYS A 106 -10.87 -5.84 11.51
CA LYS A 106 -10.98 -6.06 12.97
C LYS A 106 -9.59 -6.06 13.62
N HIS A 107 -8.62 -6.76 13.02
CA HIS A 107 -7.24 -6.81 13.50
C HIS A 107 -6.58 -5.43 13.52
N ILE A 108 -6.66 -4.66 12.43
CA ILE A 108 -6.11 -3.30 12.35
C ILE A 108 -6.69 -2.43 13.47
N ARG A 109 -8.02 -2.44 13.67
CA ARG A 109 -8.67 -1.68 14.76
C ARG A 109 -8.15 -2.08 16.13
N ASN A 110 -7.96 -3.37 16.38
CA ASN A 110 -7.43 -3.86 17.66
C ASN A 110 -5.96 -3.45 17.86
N VAL A 111 -5.12 -3.55 16.83
CA VAL A 111 -3.71 -3.12 16.90
C VAL A 111 -3.63 -1.63 17.19
N LEU A 112 -4.42 -0.80 16.50
CA LEU A 112 -4.47 0.64 16.73
C LEU A 112 -4.97 0.99 18.14
N ALA A 113 -5.99 0.29 18.65
CA ALA A 113 -6.48 0.48 20.01
C ALA A 113 -5.41 0.09 21.07
N ASN A 114 -4.70 -1.02 20.86
CA ASN A 114 -3.65 -1.46 21.78
C ASN A 114 -2.41 -0.55 21.73
N MET A 115 -2.08 0.01 20.55
CA MET A 115 -1.01 1.01 20.43
C MET A 115 -1.34 2.33 21.16
N GLN A 116 -2.61 2.68 21.37
CA GLN A 116 -3.00 3.78 22.27
C GLN A 116 -2.69 3.47 23.74
N SER A 117 -2.79 2.21 24.15
CA SER A 117 -2.53 1.77 25.54
C SER A 117 -1.04 1.64 25.89
N VAL A 118 -0.16 1.56 24.89
CA VAL A 118 1.30 1.40 25.06
C VAL A 118 2.05 2.75 25.05
N LYS A 119 1.36 3.90 25.04
CA LYS A 119 1.95 5.21 25.39
C LYS A 119 2.22 5.28 26.91
N ILE A 120 3.12 4.42 27.42
CA ILE A 120 3.76 4.60 28.71
C ILE A 120 4.95 5.53 28.51
N SER A 121 4.99 6.56 29.35
CA SER A 121 5.97 7.63 29.43
C SER A 121 7.41 7.18 29.18
N ILE A 122 8.11 7.92 28.32
CA ILE A 122 9.54 8.21 28.46
C ILE A 122 9.67 9.74 28.44
#